data_AF-K2ACW7-F1
#
_entry.id   AF-K2ACW7-F1
#
_cell.length_a   1.000
_cell.length_b   1.000
_cell.length_c   1.000
_cell.angle_alpha   90.00
_cell.angle_beta   90.00
_cell.angle_gamma   90.00
#
_symmetry.space_group_name_H-M   'P 1'
#
loop_
_entity.id
_entity.type
_entity.pdbx_description
1 polymer ?
#
loop_
_entity_poly.entity_id
_entity_poly.type
_entity_poly.pdbx_seq_one_letter_code
_entity_poly.pdbx_strand_id
1 'polypeptide(L)' 'MTQDAAGMRWYRSRNQNGELRQKRGDTHIWTIEQNYWIDLWVRGDMHLETFLENHNIESLNDLINWK' A
#
# COMPACT_ATOMS: atom_id res chain seq x y z
N MET A 1 -6.21 15.96 12.15
CA MET A 1 -5.88 14.57 11.74
C MET A 1 -6.76 14.31 10.54
N THR A 2 -6.20 14.36 9.34
CA THR A 2 -7.00 14.23 8.11
C THR A 2 -7.24 12.74 7.87
N GLN A 3 -8.47 12.36 7.58
CA GLN A 3 -8.80 11.00 7.17
C GLN A 3 -8.12 10.72 5.82
N ASP A 4 -7.42 9.60 5.72
CA ASP A 4 -6.73 9.17 4.49
C ASP A 4 -7.71 8.84 3.36
N ALA A 5 -7.17 8.56 2.18
CA ALA A 5 -7.92 8.07 1.03
C ALA A 5 -8.86 6.91 1.40
N ALA A 6 -9.99 6.83 0.71
CA ALA A 6 -11.00 5.81 0.94
C ALA A 6 -10.35 4.40 0.94
N GLY A 7 -10.65 3.57 1.95
CA GLY A 7 -10.08 2.22 2.08
C GLY A 7 -8.78 2.10 2.90
N MET A 8 -8.16 3.21 3.32
CA MET A 8 -7.01 3.17 4.25
C MET A 8 -7.47 2.98 5.70
N ARG A 9 -6.96 1.94 6.38
CA ARG A 9 -7.32 1.63 7.78
C ARG A 9 -6.60 2.48 8.84
N TRP A 10 -5.66 3.35 8.47
CA TRP A 10 -4.84 4.09 9.45
C TRP A 10 -4.49 5.51 9.01
N TYR A 11 -4.46 6.44 9.97
CA TYR A 11 -4.02 7.84 9.84
C TYR A 11 -2.56 7.96 9.40
N ARG A 12 -2.27 8.38 8.17
CA ARG A 12 -0.89 8.63 7.74
C ARG A 12 -0.51 10.11 7.75
N SER A 13 0.71 10.38 8.20
CA SER A 13 1.33 11.68 8.02
C SER A 13 1.62 11.93 6.53
N ARG A 14 1.42 13.17 6.09
CA ARG A 14 1.82 13.62 4.76
C ARG A 14 3.34 13.85 4.70
N ASN A 15 3.94 13.70 3.51
CA ASN A 15 5.31 14.08 3.22
C ASN A 15 5.45 15.62 3.17
N GLN A 16 6.67 16.13 3.00
CA GLN A 16 6.96 17.57 2.93
C GLN A 16 6.23 18.26 1.76
N ASN A 17 5.82 17.51 0.73
CA ASN A 17 5.10 17.99 -0.44
C ASN A 17 3.56 17.92 -0.25
N GLY A 18 3.07 17.45 0.89
CA GLY A 18 1.64 17.36 1.20
C GLY A 18 0.95 16.08 0.72
N GLU A 19 1.68 15.11 0.18
CA GLU A 19 1.16 13.81 -0.28
C GLU A 19 1.22 12.76 0.84
N LEU A 20 0.42 11.70 0.77
CA LEU A 20 0.48 10.62 1.75
C LEU A 20 1.86 9.94 1.74
N ARG A 21 2.48 9.75 2.91
CA ARG A 21 3.76 9.06 2.99
C ARG A 21 3.62 7.63 2.47
N GLN A 22 4.46 7.29 1.49
CA GLN A 22 4.53 5.95 0.91
C GLN A 22 4.78 4.89 1.99
N LYS A 23 4.18 3.71 1.80
CA LYS A 23 4.51 2.54 2.61
C LYS A 23 5.92 2.12 2.20
N ARG A 24 6.73 1.69 3.18
CA ARG A 24 8.07 1.20 2.87
C ARG A 24 8.01 0.00 1.93
N GLY A 25 8.87 0.00 0.93
CA GLY A 25 8.95 -1.04 -0.10
C GLY A 25 9.28 -2.42 0.46
N ASP A 26 10.05 -2.50 1.55
CA ASP A 26 10.42 -3.74 2.26
C ASP A 26 9.26 -4.41 3.02
N THR A 27 8.03 -3.87 2.94
CA THR A 27 6.88 -4.51 3.57
C THR A 27 6.51 -5.80 2.83
N HIS A 28 6.44 -6.92 3.53
CA HIS A 28 5.94 -8.18 2.97
C HIS A 28 4.47 -8.08 2.52
N ILE A 29 4.17 -8.64 1.35
CA ILE A 29 2.81 -8.70 0.80
C ILE A 29 1.85 -9.41 1.77
N TRP A 30 2.31 -10.47 2.44
CA TRP A 30 1.48 -11.17 3.45
C TRP A 30 0.92 -10.22 4.51
N THR A 31 1.71 -9.22 4.94
CA THR A 31 1.26 -8.22 5.91
C THR A 31 0.24 -7.26 5.31
N ILE A 32 0.34 -6.96 4.01
CA ILE A 32 -0.62 -6.12 3.28
C ILE A 32 -1.96 -6.86 3.15
N GLU A 33 -1.93 -8.11 2.74
CA GLU A 33 -3.12 -8.97 2.59
C GLU A 33 -3.91 -9.04 3.90
N GLN A 34 -3.22 -9.31 5.01
CA GLN A 34 -3.86 -9.39 6.33
C GLN A 34 -4.39 -8.03 6.82
N ASN A 35 -3.68 -6.95 6.54
CA ASN A 35 -4.08 -5.61 6.97
C ASN A 35 -5.26 -5.07 6.16
N TYR A 36 -5.30 -5.31 4.86
CA TYR A 36 -6.32 -4.77 3.96
C TYR A 36 -7.40 -5.79 3.58
N TRP A 37 -7.26 -7.04 4.03
CA TRP A 37 -8.17 -8.15 3.69
C TRP A 37 -8.34 -8.31 2.18
N ILE A 38 -7.22 -8.16 1.45
CA ILE A 38 -7.13 -8.38 0.01
C ILE A 38 -6.31 -9.64 -0.25
N ASP A 39 -6.63 -10.35 -1.32
CA ASP A 39 -5.87 -11.50 -1.79
C ASP A 39 -5.11 -11.07 -3.05
N LEU A 40 -3.79 -11.03 -2.97
CA LEU A 40 -2.93 -10.58 -4.06
C LEU A 40 -2.39 -11.77 -4.88
N TRP A 41 -2.73 -13.01 -4.51
CA TRP A 41 -2.33 -14.25 -5.20
C TRP A 41 -0.83 -14.39 -5.49
N VAL A 42 0.00 -13.66 -4.75
CA VAL A 42 1.47 -13.71 -4.85
C VAL A 42 2.06 -14.37 -3.62
N ARG A 43 3.36 -14.68 -3.68
CA ARG A 43 4.08 -15.20 -2.51
C ARG A 43 4.08 -14.15 -1.42
N GLY A 44 3.61 -14.50 -0.22
CA GLY A 44 3.54 -13.58 0.92
C GLY A 44 4.89 -12.99 1.37
N ASP A 45 6.00 -13.69 1.06
CA ASP A 45 7.39 -13.24 1.24
C ASP A 45 7.82 -12.14 0.26
N MET A 46 7.06 -11.90 -0.81
CA MET A 46 7.35 -10.85 -1.77
C MET A 46 7.32 -9.48 -1.09
N HIS A 47 8.28 -8.63 -1.42
CA HIS A 47 8.28 -7.23 -1.01
C HIS A 47 7.26 -6.43 -1.83
N LEU A 48 6.61 -5.50 -1.14
CA LEU A 48 5.65 -4.58 -1.75
C LEU A 48 6.27 -3.80 -2.91
N GLU A 49 7.53 -3.36 -2.80
CA GLU A 49 8.25 -2.66 -3.88
C GLU A 49 8.27 -3.47 -5.18
N THR A 50 8.71 -4.73 -5.10
CA THR A 50 8.81 -5.63 -6.25
C THR A 50 7.46 -5.93 -6.88
N PHE A 51 6.41 -6.00 -6.06
CA PHE A 51 5.04 -6.17 -6.55
C PHE A 51 4.57 -4.92 -7.31
N LEU A 52 4.77 -3.73 -6.72
CA LEU A 52 4.40 -2.46 -7.32
C LEU A 52 5.15 -2.22 -8.65
N GLU A 53 6.44 -2.53 -8.71
CA GLU A 53 7.25 -2.43 -9.94
C GLU A 53 6.75 -3.37 -11.04
N ASN A 54 6.47 -4.65 -10.72
CA ASN A 54 5.96 -5.61 -11.70
C ASN A 54 4.59 -5.24 -12.26
N HIS A 55 3.72 -4.69 -11.41
CA HIS A 55 2.36 -4.29 -11.79
C HIS A 55 2.25 -2.85 -12.29
N ASN A 56 3.37 -2.11 -12.34
CA ASN A 56 3.43 -0.69 -12.73
C ASN A 56 2.50 0.20 -11.87
N ILE A 57 2.38 -0.11 -10.58
CA ILE A 57 1.53 0.62 -9.63
C ILE A 57 2.40 1.60 -8.85
N GLU A 58 2.03 2.88 -8.82
CA GLU A 58 2.84 3.92 -8.17
C GLU A 58 2.77 3.86 -6.63
N SER A 59 1.70 3.32 -6.06
CA SER A 59 1.57 3.25 -4.61
C SER A 59 0.61 2.17 -4.12
N LEU A 60 0.80 1.76 -2.86
CA LEU A 60 -0.15 0.91 -2.15
C LEU A 60 -1.57 1.51 -2.12
N ASN A 61 -1.69 2.84 -2.14
CA ASN A 61 -3.00 3.47 -2.18
C ASN A 61 -3.75 3.13 -3.46
N ASP A 62 -3.04 3.15 -4.57
CA ASP A 62 -3.58 2.83 -5.88
C ASP A 62 -4.00 1.36 -5.95
N LEU A 63 -3.17 0.46 -5.39
CA LEU A 63 -3.50 -0.97 -5.21
C LEU A 63 -4.84 -1.19 -4.47
N ILE A 64 -5.12 -0.40 -3.44
CA ILE A 64 -6.31 -0.58 -2.58
C ILE A 64 -7.53 0.18 -3.13
N ASN A 65 -7.32 1.33 -3.78
CA ASN A 65 -8.39 2.19 -4.32
C ASN A 65 -8.81 1.82 -5.74
N TRP A 66 -8.11 0.92 -6.43
CA TRP A 66 -8.50 0.41 -7.74
C TRP A 66 -9.78 -0.44 -7.66
N LYS A 67 -10.92 0.23 -7.44
CA LYS A 67 -12.26 -0.33 -7.47
C LYS A 67 -13.06 0.21 -8.64
#